data_AF-A0A9X1DH19-F1
#
_entry.id   AF-A0A9X1DH19-F1
#
_cell.length_a   1.000
_cell.length_b   1.000
_cell.length_c   1.000
_cell.angle_alpha   90.00
_cell.angle_beta   90.00
_cell.angle_gamma   90.00
#
_symmetry.space_group_name_H-M   'P 1'
#
loop_
_entity.id
_entity.type
_entity.pdbx_description
1 polymer ?
#
loop_
_entity_poly.entity_id
_entity_poly.type
_entity_poly.pdbx_seq_one_letter_code
_entity_poly.pdbx_strand_id
1 'polypeptide(L)'
;MYINGEWVESSSGEYFDSYNPATEEAWCQVAKGNAEDVNRAVQSAHNAFLHSGWTNMTFTERGRLVRKLGELIADHSEELAKVESLDNGKLIREMRGQVKYLPEFFYYYAGLADKIHGQTLPIDKKEMFAFTSKEPLGVVAAITPWNSPLYLTTLKLAPALIAGNTIVIKPSEMTSASLLELVKLVEEAGFPPGVVNVVTGFGTPVGDTLTSHSLVRRVAFTGGSESARHIVRNSAQNFAQVSLELGGKSPNIVFEDANPDNAAMGIIAGIFGASGQSCVAGSRAFLHVDIYDEVMQKLVDRVSKIKIGDPFQDETEMGPLATQAQLERVEKYVAIGLDEGGKLVCGGKKPEYLEKGWYFEPTIFEHHDNNSRITKEEIFGPVLSVIPFKNEEEVIQLANSTDYGLAAGIWVSDIAKAHRVAKAIRAGIVWVNTYRSISPIAAIGGSGLSGYGREGGYEAIHEYLQDKVVWINTSSEPIPDPFIMR
;
A
#
# COMPACT_ATOMS: atom_id res chain seq x y z
N MET A 1 -19.91 1.09 -11.71
CA MET A 1 -18.61 0.47 -12.07
C MET A 1 -18.14 1.06 -13.39
N TYR A 2 -16.89 0.82 -13.79
CA TYR A 2 -16.35 1.30 -15.07
C TYR A 2 -15.73 0.14 -15.82
N ILE A 3 -16.33 -0.27 -16.93
CA ILE A 3 -15.92 -1.44 -17.70
C ILE A 3 -15.90 -1.06 -19.17
N ASN A 4 -14.81 -1.37 -19.88
CA ASN A 4 -14.70 -1.14 -21.31
C ASN A 4 -14.94 0.32 -21.74
N GLY A 5 -14.48 1.30 -20.93
CA GLY A 5 -14.68 2.71 -21.25
C GLY A 5 -16.07 3.26 -20.93
N GLU A 6 -16.94 2.48 -20.27
CA GLU A 6 -18.32 2.87 -19.96
C GLU A 6 -18.65 2.72 -18.48
N TRP A 7 -19.49 3.63 -17.98
CA TRP A 7 -20.11 3.52 -16.67
C TRP A 7 -21.26 2.52 -16.71
N VAL A 8 -21.18 1.48 -15.90
CA VAL A 8 -22.15 0.38 -15.88
C VAL A 8 -22.66 0.07 -14.47
N GLU A 9 -23.93 -0.32 -14.38
CA GLU A 9 -24.54 -0.91 -13.18
C GLU A 9 -24.01 -2.35 -12.96
N SER A 10 -24.31 -2.95 -11.80
CA SER A 10 -24.04 -4.38 -11.61
C SER A 10 -25.00 -5.24 -12.43
N SER A 11 -24.53 -6.38 -12.94
CA SER A 11 -25.40 -7.31 -13.65
C SER A 11 -26.53 -7.88 -12.80
N SER A 12 -26.43 -7.86 -11.46
CA SER A 12 -27.53 -8.23 -10.56
C SER A 12 -28.48 -7.07 -10.21
N GLY A 13 -28.13 -5.83 -10.57
CA GLY A 13 -28.85 -4.62 -10.16
C GLY A 13 -28.71 -4.29 -8.67
N GLU A 14 -27.87 -5.00 -7.93
CA GLU A 14 -27.67 -4.77 -6.50
C GLU A 14 -26.65 -3.64 -6.22
N TYR A 15 -26.84 -2.98 -5.07
CA TYR A 15 -25.96 -1.94 -4.55
C TYR A 15 -25.71 -2.20 -3.06
N PHE A 16 -24.62 -1.64 -2.52
CA PHE A 16 -24.35 -1.61 -1.09
C PHE A 16 -24.00 -0.18 -0.66
N ASP A 17 -24.26 0.14 0.61
CA ASP A 17 -24.03 1.46 1.17
C ASP A 17 -22.55 1.66 1.53
N SER A 18 -22.01 2.84 1.24
CA SER A 18 -20.79 3.35 1.87
C SER A 18 -21.14 4.29 3.00
N TYR A 19 -20.42 4.20 4.10
CA TYR A 19 -20.72 4.89 5.35
C TYR A 19 -19.67 5.96 5.64
N ASN A 20 -20.10 7.11 6.13
CA ASN A 20 -19.19 8.14 6.63
C ASN A 20 -18.76 7.73 8.04
N PRO A 21 -17.46 7.43 8.27
CA PRO A 21 -16.99 6.94 9.56
C PRO A 21 -17.16 7.91 10.73
N ALA A 22 -17.31 9.20 10.45
CA ALA A 22 -17.48 10.25 11.45
C ALA A 22 -18.93 10.37 11.94
N THR A 23 -19.92 9.95 11.14
CA THR A 23 -21.34 10.10 11.44
C THR A 23 -22.10 8.78 11.52
N GLU A 24 -21.50 7.68 11.07
CA GLU A 24 -22.12 6.34 10.96
C GLU A 24 -23.26 6.28 9.94
N GLU A 25 -23.41 7.31 9.11
CA GLU A 25 -24.51 7.42 8.16
C GLU A 25 -24.05 7.00 6.76
N ALA A 26 -24.89 6.23 6.08
CA ALA A 26 -24.72 5.93 4.67
C ALA A 26 -24.76 7.23 3.86
N TRP A 27 -23.74 7.48 3.04
CA TRP A 27 -23.60 8.73 2.29
C TRP A 27 -23.64 8.53 0.76
N CYS A 28 -23.34 7.33 0.28
CA CYS A 28 -23.54 6.94 -1.11
C CYS A 28 -23.83 5.45 -1.24
N GLN A 29 -24.28 5.04 -2.43
CA GLN A 29 -24.44 3.64 -2.80
C GLN A 29 -23.47 3.28 -3.92
N VAL A 30 -22.90 2.09 -3.82
CA VAL A 30 -21.91 1.56 -4.78
C VAL A 30 -22.45 0.27 -5.38
N ALA A 31 -22.30 0.11 -6.69
CA ALA A 31 -22.76 -1.09 -7.39
C ALA A 31 -22.08 -2.34 -6.80
N LYS A 32 -22.89 -3.35 -6.45
CA LYS A 32 -22.44 -4.61 -5.87
C LYS A 32 -22.11 -5.60 -6.99
N GLY A 33 -20.96 -5.42 -7.62
CA GLY A 33 -20.50 -6.30 -8.68
C GLY A 33 -20.45 -7.76 -8.26
N ASN A 34 -20.49 -8.65 -9.25
CA ASN A 34 -20.45 -10.10 -9.05
C ASN A 34 -19.45 -10.77 -10.03
N ALA A 35 -19.45 -12.10 -10.09
CA ALA A 35 -18.53 -12.86 -10.95
C ALA A 35 -18.70 -12.56 -12.45
N GLU A 36 -19.92 -12.27 -12.91
CA GLU A 36 -20.19 -11.91 -14.31
C GLU A 36 -19.58 -10.56 -14.67
N ASP A 37 -19.73 -9.57 -13.78
CA ASP A 37 -19.12 -8.24 -13.95
C ASP A 37 -17.58 -8.34 -14.00
N VAL A 38 -16.98 -9.19 -13.16
CA VAL A 38 -15.53 -9.49 -13.22
C VAL A 38 -15.14 -10.10 -14.56
N ASN A 39 -15.88 -11.12 -15.03
CA ASN A 39 -15.58 -11.77 -16.31
C ASN A 39 -15.66 -10.77 -17.47
N ARG A 40 -16.67 -9.89 -17.47
CA ARG A 40 -16.80 -8.81 -18.47
C ARG A 40 -15.59 -7.86 -18.42
N ALA A 41 -15.17 -7.43 -17.23
CA ALA A 41 -14.02 -6.53 -17.06
C ALA A 41 -12.70 -7.18 -17.49
N VAL A 42 -12.46 -8.43 -17.11
CA VAL A 42 -11.23 -9.15 -17.48
C VAL A 42 -11.18 -9.45 -18.97
N GLN A 43 -12.31 -9.84 -19.58
CA GLN A 43 -12.39 -10.04 -21.04
C GLN A 43 -12.18 -8.73 -21.80
N SER A 44 -12.76 -7.62 -21.33
CA SER A 44 -12.50 -6.29 -21.90
C SER A 44 -11.03 -5.92 -21.79
N ALA A 45 -10.41 -6.11 -20.63
CA ALA A 45 -8.97 -5.86 -20.42
C ALA A 45 -8.10 -6.72 -21.34
N HIS A 46 -8.45 -8.00 -21.52
CA HIS A 46 -7.73 -8.90 -22.40
C HIS A 46 -7.87 -8.51 -23.88
N ASN A 47 -9.09 -8.19 -24.32
CA ASN A 47 -9.36 -7.73 -25.68
C ASN A 47 -8.64 -6.41 -25.97
N ALA A 48 -8.66 -5.47 -25.03
CA ALA A 48 -7.93 -4.21 -25.15
C ALA A 48 -6.41 -4.44 -25.25
N PHE A 49 -5.86 -5.36 -24.45
CA PHE A 49 -4.45 -5.74 -24.52
C PHE A 49 -4.04 -6.26 -25.91
N LEU A 50 -4.89 -7.07 -26.55
CA LEU A 50 -4.60 -7.67 -27.86
C LEU A 50 -4.90 -6.75 -29.05
N HIS A 51 -5.91 -5.88 -28.95
CA HIS A 51 -6.55 -5.29 -30.13
C HIS A 51 -6.77 -3.77 -30.09
N SER A 52 -6.60 -3.10 -28.94
CA SER A 52 -6.83 -1.64 -28.85
C SER A 52 -5.69 -0.78 -29.42
N GLY A 53 -4.56 -1.41 -29.77
CA GLY A 53 -3.32 -0.70 -30.10
C GLY A 53 -2.50 -0.26 -28.88
N TRP A 54 -3.01 -0.43 -27.65
CA TRP A 54 -2.31 -0.07 -26.40
C TRP A 54 -0.91 -0.69 -26.28
N THR A 55 -0.79 -1.98 -26.60
CA THR A 55 0.49 -2.72 -26.57
C THR A 55 1.43 -2.35 -27.71
N ASN A 56 0.91 -1.79 -28.81
CA ASN A 56 1.69 -1.31 -29.95
C ASN A 56 2.22 0.12 -29.76
N MET A 57 1.67 0.87 -28.79
CA MET A 57 2.23 2.17 -28.42
C MET A 57 3.67 1.99 -27.93
N THR A 58 4.52 2.96 -28.26
CA THR A 58 5.84 3.07 -27.63
C THR A 58 5.66 3.38 -26.14
N PHE A 59 6.69 3.08 -25.34
CA PHE A 59 6.67 3.45 -23.92
C PHE A 59 6.47 4.96 -23.73
N THR A 60 7.09 5.79 -24.58
CA THR A 60 6.95 7.26 -24.54
C THR A 60 5.51 7.72 -24.79
N GLU A 61 4.79 7.09 -25.72
CA GLU A 61 3.38 7.42 -25.97
C GLU A 61 2.49 7.06 -24.77
N ARG A 62 2.72 5.90 -24.15
CA ARG A 62 2.05 5.56 -22.87
C ARG A 62 2.40 6.55 -21.77
N GLY A 63 3.67 6.96 -21.69
CA GLY A 63 4.15 7.99 -20.77
C GLY A 63 3.39 9.31 -20.88
N ARG A 64 3.01 9.74 -22.09
CA ARG A 64 2.21 10.96 -22.28
C ARG A 64 0.81 10.84 -21.67
N LEU A 65 0.14 9.71 -21.84
CA LEU A 65 -1.19 9.47 -21.26
C LEU A 65 -1.14 9.38 -19.73
N VAL A 66 -0.15 8.66 -19.19
CA VAL A 66 0.08 8.56 -17.74
C VAL A 66 0.41 9.92 -17.13
N ARG A 67 1.23 10.74 -17.82
CA ARG A 67 1.50 12.12 -17.40
C ARG A 67 0.23 12.97 -17.39
N LYS A 68 -0.58 12.91 -18.45
CA LYS A 68 -1.86 13.63 -18.54
C LYS A 68 -2.80 13.26 -17.40
N LEU A 69 -2.87 11.97 -17.02
CA LEU A 69 -3.63 11.54 -15.85
C LEU A 69 -3.10 12.19 -14.56
N GLY A 70 -1.77 12.27 -14.38
CA GLY A 70 -1.16 13.00 -13.26
C GLY A 70 -1.54 14.49 -13.22
N GLU A 71 -1.58 15.15 -14.38
CA GLU A 71 -2.00 16.55 -14.52
C GLU A 71 -3.47 16.73 -14.11
N LEU A 72 -4.36 15.86 -14.59
CA LEU A 72 -5.78 15.87 -14.22
C LEU A 72 -6.01 15.64 -12.71
N ILE A 73 -5.24 14.74 -12.10
CA ILE A 73 -5.28 14.50 -10.65
C ILE A 73 -4.81 15.74 -9.88
N ALA A 74 -3.79 16.45 -10.38
CA ALA A 74 -3.34 17.69 -9.76
C ALA A 74 -4.46 18.75 -9.76
N ASP A 75 -5.12 18.92 -10.91
CA ASP A 75 -6.21 19.88 -11.09
C ASP A 75 -7.44 19.57 -10.23
N HIS A 76 -7.73 18.30 -9.98
CA HIS A 76 -8.89 17.83 -9.20
C HIS A 76 -8.55 17.40 -7.76
N SER A 77 -7.35 17.74 -7.28
CA SER A 77 -6.83 17.25 -6.00
C SER A 77 -7.68 17.61 -4.78
N GLU A 78 -8.34 18.76 -4.77
CA GLU A 78 -9.23 19.18 -3.67
C GLU A 78 -10.51 18.33 -3.62
N GLU A 79 -11.12 18.01 -4.76
CA GLU A 79 -12.32 17.18 -4.82
C GLU A 79 -12.02 15.74 -4.40
N LEU A 80 -10.96 15.16 -4.95
CA LEU A 80 -10.49 13.83 -4.58
C LEU A 80 -10.16 13.74 -3.08
N ALA A 81 -9.54 14.76 -2.50
CA ALA A 81 -9.25 14.81 -1.06
C ALA A 81 -10.51 14.83 -0.20
N LYS A 82 -11.55 15.57 -0.61
CA LYS A 82 -12.84 15.62 0.10
C LYS A 82 -13.53 14.26 0.06
N VAL A 83 -13.62 13.65 -1.12
CA VAL A 83 -14.29 12.35 -1.27
C VAL A 83 -13.55 11.27 -0.50
N GLU A 84 -12.22 11.23 -0.55
CA GLU A 84 -11.46 10.26 0.26
C GLU A 84 -11.67 10.47 1.77
N SER A 85 -11.61 11.72 2.25
CA SER A 85 -11.81 12.03 3.67
C SER A 85 -13.22 11.63 4.15
N LEU A 86 -14.23 11.83 3.30
CA LEU A 86 -15.61 11.46 3.58
C LEU A 86 -15.79 9.94 3.67
N ASP A 87 -15.13 9.19 2.79
CA ASP A 87 -15.27 7.74 2.69
C ASP A 87 -14.48 6.99 3.77
N ASN A 88 -13.25 7.46 4.10
CA ASN A 88 -12.35 6.74 5.01
C ASN A 88 -12.08 7.42 6.36
N GLY A 89 -12.62 8.63 6.59
CA GLY A 89 -12.52 9.35 7.85
C GLY A 89 -11.15 10.01 8.12
N LYS A 90 -10.23 10.01 7.15
CA LYS A 90 -8.97 10.76 7.29
C LYS A 90 -9.21 12.26 7.28
N LEU A 91 -8.32 12.98 7.95
CA LEU A 91 -8.40 14.43 8.06
C LEU A 91 -8.24 15.10 6.69
N ILE A 92 -9.12 16.04 6.36
CA ILE A 92 -9.07 16.77 5.09
C ILE A 92 -7.73 17.50 4.91
N ARG A 93 -7.16 18.02 6.01
CA ARG A 93 -5.86 18.70 5.99
C ARG A 93 -4.71 17.77 5.62
N GLU A 94 -4.77 16.50 6.01
CA GLU A 94 -3.79 15.47 5.62
C GLU A 94 -4.02 15.03 4.18
N MET A 95 -5.28 14.79 3.81
CA MET A 95 -5.65 14.33 2.47
C MET A 95 -5.32 15.37 1.39
N ARG A 96 -5.50 16.67 1.65
CA ARG A 96 -5.08 17.73 0.74
C ARG A 96 -3.60 17.64 0.39
N GLY A 97 -2.74 17.40 1.37
CA GLY A 97 -1.30 17.21 1.14
C GLY A 97 -1.00 15.92 0.38
N GLN A 98 -1.61 14.81 0.80
CA GLN A 98 -1.41 13.50 0.20
C GLN A 98 -1.85 13.46 -1.28
N VAL A 99 -3.06 13.93 -1.60
CA VAL A 99 -3.59 13.91 -2.96
C VAL A 99 -2.81 14.83 -3.89
N LYS A 100 -2.41 16.03 -3.41
CA LYS A 100 -1.55 16.94 -4.18
C LYS A 100 -0.18 16.35 -4.52
N TYR A 101 0.27 15.35 -3.77
CA TYR A 101 1.54 14.66 -4.02
C TYR A 101 1.40 13.43 -4.94
N LEU A 102 0.18 12.89 -5.14
CA LEU A 102 -0.04 11.74 -6.04
C LEU A 102 0.45 11.95 -7.48
N PRO A 103 0.31 13.15 -8.11
CA PRO A 103 0.82 13.41 -9.46
C PRO A 103 2.30 13.06 -9.64
N GLU A 104 3.12 13.22 -8.59
CA GLU A 104 4.55 12.91 -8.65
C GLU A 104 4.84 11.44 -8.97
N PHE A 105 3.96 10.51 -8.58
CA PHE A 105 4.08 9.10 -8.97
C PHE A 105 3.84 8.91 -10.46
N PHE A 106 2.81 9.55 -11.02
CA PHE A 106 2.52 9.51 -12.44
C PHE A 106 3.64 10.17 -13.26
N TYR A 107 4.16 11.31 -12.80
CA TYR A 107 5.28 11.99 -13.45
C TYR A 107 6.57 11.18 -13.42
N TYR A 108 6.87 10.54 -12.28
CA TYR A 108 8.02 9.67 -12.14
C TYR A 108 7.97 8.51 -13.14
N TYR A 109 6.87 7.75 -13.16
CA TYR A 109 6.75 6.60 -14.07
C TYR A 109 6.65 7.02 -15.54
N ALA A 110 6.00 8.16 -15.85
CA ALA A 110 6.02 8.73 -17.19
C ALA A 110 7.44 9.10 -17.64
N GLY A 111 8.26 9.66 -16.73
CA GLY A 111 9.67 9.98 -16.98
C GLY A 111 10.57 8.74 -17.10
N LEU A 112 10.18 7.61 -16.50
CA LEU A 112 10.87 6.32 -16.64
C LEU A 112 10.52 5.59 -17.94
N ALA A 113 9.46 5.96 -18.63
CA ALA A 113 8.90 5.16 -19.71
C ALA A 113 9.94 4.81 -20.80
N ASP A 114 10.73 5.78 -21.24
CA ASP A 114 11.79 5.60 -22.25
C ASP A 114 13.14 5.15 -21.66
N LYS A 115 13.20 4.86 -20.35
CA LYS A 115 14.38 4.34 -19.65
C LYS A 115 14.29 2.84 -19.37
N ILE A 116 13.15 2.21 -19.69
CA ILE A 116 12.96 0.78 -19.57
C ILE A 116 13.64 0.11 -20.76
N HIS A 117 14.74 -0.60 -20.51
CA HIS A 117 15.51 -1.28 -21.55
C HIS A 117 15.79 -2.74 -21.21
N GLY A 118 16.04 -3.53 -22.26
CA GLY A 118 16.65 -4.84 -22.13
C GLY A 118 18.17 -4.76 -21.99
N GLN A 119 18.84 -5.89 -22.21
CA GLN A 119 20.29 -6.02 -22.10
C GLN A 119 20.84 -6.80 -23.28
N THR A 120 21.99 -6.40 -23.80
CA THR A 120 22.81 -7.26 -24.68
C THR A 120 23.57 -8.25 -23.80
N LEU A 121 23.51 -9.54 -24.13
CA LEU A 121 24.06 -10.61 -23.30
C LEU A 121 25.45 -11.04 -23.83
N PRO A 122 26.51 -11.07 -22.99
CA PRO A 122 27.83 -11.55 -23.38
C PRO A 122 27.87 -13.08 -23.38
N ILE A 123 27.20 -13.69 -24.35
CA ILE A 123 27.02 -15.15 -24.42
C ILE A 123 28.30 -15.89 -24.82
N ASP A 124 28.44 -17.10 -24.29
CA ASP A 124 29.62 -17.98 -24.43
C ASP A 124 29.66 -18.77 -25.75
N LYS A 125 28.75 -18.47 -26.68
CA LYS A 125 28.63 -19.14 -27.98
C LYS A 125 29.17 -18.22 -29.08
N LYS A 126 30.16 -18.71 -29.82
CA LYS A 126 30.68 -18.02 -31.01
C LYS A 126 29.55 -17.80 -32.01
N GLU A 127 29.62 -16.69 -32.74
CA GLU A 127 28.69 -16.34 -33.82
C GLU A 127 27.22 -16.25 -33.38
N MET A 128 26.96 -16.11 -32.09
CA MET A 128 25.62 -15.87 -31.56
C MET A 128 25.55 -14.46 -30.98
N PHE A 129 24.46 -13.76 -31.29
CA PHE A 129 24.09 -12.51 -30.66
C PHE A 129 22.80 -12.71 -29.87
N ALA A 130 22.81 -12.36 -28.59
CA ALA A 130 21.62 -12.46 -27.75
C ALA A 130 21.34 -11.16 -27.00
N PHE A 131 20.06 -10.84 -26.88
CA PHE A 131 19.59 -9.69 -26.12
C PHE A 131 18.26 -10.00 -25.43
N THR A 132 17.96 -9.26 -24.37
CA THR A 132 16.63 -9.26 -23.75
C THR A 132 15.78 -8.10 -24.25
N SER A 133 14.48 -8.30 -24.26
CA SER A 133 13.46 -7.26 -24.44
C SER A 133 12.46 -7.34 -23.29
N LYS A 134 11.92 -6.19 -22.89
CA LYS A 134 10.92 -6.08 -21.82
C LYS A 134 9.53 -6.05 -22.42
N GLU A 135 8.68 -6.98 -22.01
CA GLU A 135 7.30 -7.09 -22.50
C GLU A 135 6.30 -6.98 -21.35
N PRO A 136 5.11 -6.39 -21.55
CA PRO A 136 4.04 -6.44 -20.55
C PRO A 136 3.62 -7.88 -20.24
N LEU A 137 3.09 -8.10 -19.05
CA LEU A 137 2.59 -9.39 -18.60
C LEU A 137 1.22 -9.72 -19.21
N GLY A 138 0.33 -8.74 -19.36
CA GLY A 138 -1.04 -8.93 -19.83
C GLY A 138 -2.07 -8.21 -18.97
N VAL A 139 -3.10 -8.93 -18.52
CA VAL A 139 -4.12 -8.39 -17.61
C VAL A 139 -3.61 -8.45 -16.16
N VAL A 140 -3.62 -7.30 -15.50
CA VAL A 140 -3.29 -7.13 -14.08
C VAL A 140 -4.58 -7.01 -13.27
N ALA A 141 -4.71 -7.82 -12.23
CA ALA A 141 -5.68 -7.60 -11.16
C ALA A 141 -5.05 -6.75 -10.06
N ALA A 142 -5.62 -5.59 -9.75
CA ALA A 142 -5.18 -4.72 -8.66
C ALA A 142 -6.24 -4.66 -7.57
N ILE A 143 -5.91 -5.08 -6.36
CA ILE A 143 -6.82 -5.08 -5.21
C ILE A 143 -6.25 -4.14 -4.16
N THR A 144 -7.04 -3.11 -3.80
CA THR A 144 -6.61 -2.05 -2.89
C THR A 144 -7.45 -2.02 -1.60
N PRO A 145 -6.83 -1.74 -0.45
CA PRO A 145 -7.51 -1.75 0.83
C PRO A 145 -8.14 -0.39 1.11
N TRP A 146 -8.82 -0.29 2.24
CA TRP A 146 -9.66 0.85 2.57
C TRP A 146 -8.94 2.05 3.20
N ASN A 147 -7.72 1.86 3.68
CA ASN A 147 -7.07 2.86 4.51
C ASN A 147 -6.45 4.01 3.69
N SER A 148 -6.08 3.79 2.43
CA SER A 148 -5.59 4.84 1.51
C SER A 148 -5.92 4.52 0.04
N PRO A 149 -7.20 4.44 -0.36
CA PRO A 149 -7.62 3.97 -1.69
C PRO A 149 -6.90 4.67 -2.85
N LEU A 150 -6.84 6.01 -2.87
CA LEU A 150 -6.19 6.74 -3.97
C LEU A 150 -4.68 6.49 -4.04
N TYR A 151 -3.99 6.56 -2.89
CA TYR A 151 -2.54 6.36 -2.84
C TYR A 151 -2.13 4.95 -3.26
N LEU A 152 -2.79 3.93 -2.71
CA LEU A 152 -2.43 2.53 -2.97
C LEU A 152 -2.87 2.08 -4.37
N THR A 153 -3.86 2.74 -4.96
CA THR A 153 -4.21 2.57 -6.38
C THR A 153 -3.13 3.19 -7.27
N THR A 154 -2.65 4.38 -6.93
CA THR A 154 -1.58 5.08 -7.68
C THR A 154 -0.31 4.23 -7.78
N LEU A 155 0.09 3.57 -6.69
CA LEU A 155 1.25 2.66 -6.65
C LEU A 155 1.15 1.48 -7.62
N LYS A 156 -0.05 1.06 -8.00
CA LYS A 156 -0.29 -0.07 -8.93
C LYS A 156 -0.54 0.42 -10.35
N LEU A 157 -1.40 1.43 -10.47
CA LEU A 157 -1.91 1.93 -11.74
C LEU A 157 -0.79 2.53 -12.61
N ALA A 158 0.03 3.41 -12.04
CA ALA A 158 1.08 4.09 -12.79
C ALA A 158 2.11 3.13 -13.41
N PRO A 159 2.77 2.21 -12.66
CA PRO A 159 3.71 1.28 -13.25
C PRO A 159 3.05 0.25 -14.19
N ALA A 160 1.84 -0.22 -13.89
CA ALA A 160 1.12 -1.16 -14.76
C ALA A 160 0.85 -0.56 -16.15
N LEU A 161 0.41 0.70 -16.19
CA LEU A 161 0.14 1.42 -17.44
C LEU A 161 1.42 1.69 -18.23
N ILE A 162 2.49 2.17 -17.58
CA ILE A 162 3.76 2.41 -18.30
C ILE A 162 4.33 1.12 -18.89
N ALA A 163 4.26 0.02 -18.14
CA ALA A 163 4.69 -1.30 -18.61
C ALA A 163 3.87 -1.80 -19.82
N GLY A 164 2.69 -1.23 -20.10
CA GLY A 164 1.84 -1.60 -21.24
C GLY A 164 0.82 -2.70 -20.91
N ASN A 165 0.54 -2.93 -19.63
CA ASN A 165 -0.50 -3.86 -19.19
C ASN A 165 -1.88 -3.21 -19.29
N THR A 166 -2.91 -4.04 -19.33
CA THR A 166 -4.28 -3.60 -19.00
C THR A 166 -4.59 -4.00 -17.57
N ILE A 167 -5.49 -3.28 -16.90
CA ILE A 167 -5.70 -3.41 -15.46
C ILE A 167 -7.19 -3.47 -15.11
N VAL A 168 -7.52 -4.38 -14.19
CA VAL A 168 -8.83 -4.49 -13.54
C VAL A 168 -8.63 -4.23 -12.05
N ILE A 169 -9.20 -3.14 -11.56
CA ILE A 169 -9.05 -2.68 -10.17
C ILE A 169 -10.29 -3.07 -9.37
N LYS A 170 -10.08 -3.66 -8.19
CA LYS A 170 -11.12 -3.90 -7.18
C LYS A 170 -10.80 -3.12 -5.91
N PRO A 171 -11.37 -1.92 -5.72
CA PRO A 171 -11.25 -1.19 -4.45
C PRO A 171 -11.92 -1.96 -3.32
N SER A 172 -11.54 -1.67 -2.08
CA SER A 172 -12.29 -2.14 -0.91
C SER A 172 -13.74 -1.65 -0.99
N GLU A 173 -14.66 -2.55 -0.72
CA GLU A 173 -16.08 -2.30 -0.53
C GLU A 173 -16.36 -1.25 0.55
N MET A 174 -15.43 -0.99 1.46
CA MET A 174 -15.63 0.01 2.52
C MET A 174 -15.38 1.43 2.03
N THR A 175 -14.58 1.62 0.96
CA THR A 175 -14.07 2.95 0.55
C THR A 175 -13.81 3.01 -0.96
N SER A 176 -14.85 2.81 -1.74
CA SER A 176 -14.75 2.77 -3.20
C SER A 176 -14.91 4.12 -3.88
N ALA A 177 -15.46 5.13 -3.20
CA ALA A 177 -15.98 6.31 -3.87
C ALA A 177 -14.88 7.20 -4.44
N SER A 178 -13.80 7.44 -3.71
CA SER A 178 -12.69 8.27 -4.18
C SER A 178 -12.00 7.66 -5.41
N LEU A 179 -11.89 6.33 -5.46
CA LEU A 179 -11.37 5.63 -6.63
C LEU A 179 -12.30 5.79 -7.84
N LEU A 180 -13.61 5.73 -7.65
CA LEU A 180 -14.56 6.00 -8.75
C LEU A 180 -14.46 7.44 -9.26
N GLU A 181 -14.21 8.42 -8.39
CA GLU A 181 -13.91 9.79 -8.83
C GLU A 181 -12.60 9.88 -9.64
N LEU A 182 -11.55 9.17 -9.20
CA LEU A 182 -10.30 9.06 -9.98
C LEU A 182 -10.53 8.46 -11.37
N VAL A 183 -11.47 7.52 -11.53
CA VAL A 183 -11.77 6.88 -12.82
C VAL A 183 -12.38 7.84 -13.83
N LYS A 184 -13.11 8.88 -13.41
CA LYS A 184 -13.56 9.95 -14.31
C LYS A 184 -12.37 10.66 -14.96
N LEU A 185 -11.28 10.83 -14.22
CA LEU A 185 -10.04 11.41 -14.74
C LEU A 185 -9.29 10.44 -15.67
N VAL A 186 -9.41 9.12 -15.44
CA VAL A 186 -8.90 8.10 -16.38
C VAL A 186 -9.66 8.15 -17.71
N GLU A 187 -10.98 8.31 -17.67
CA GLU A 187 -11.81 8.52 -18.85
C GLU A 187 -11.38 9.78 -19.62
N GLU A 188 -11.23 10.92 -18.92
CA GLU A 188 -10.78 12.18 -19.52
C GLU A 188 -9.34 12.13 -20.06
N ALA A 189 -8.46 11.37 -19.42
CA ALA A 189 -7.09 11.16 -19.90
C ALA A 189 -7.08 10.53 -21.30
N GLY A 190 -8.08 9.72 -21.65
CA GLY A 190 -8.28 9.17 -22.99
C GLY A 190 -7.53 7.87 -23.23
N PHE A 191 -7.40 7.02 -22.21
CA PHE A 191 -6.91 5.65 -22.40
C PHE A 191 -7.89 4.86 -23.30
N PRO A 192 -7.39 3.95 -24.16
CA PRO A 192 -8.27 3.11 -24.95
C PRO A 192 -9.28 2.33 -24.09
N PRO A 193 -10.54 2.16 -24.55
CA PRO A 193 -11.54 1.37 -23.84
C PRO A 193 -11.02 0.00 -23.42
N GLY A 194 -11.24 -0.35 -22.15
CA GLY A 194 -10.79 -1.62 -21.56
C GLY A 194 -9.35 -1.63 -21.04
N VAL A 195 -8.54 -0.60 -21.26
CA VAL A 195 -7.18 -0.54 -20.68
C VAL A 195 -7.23 -0.42 -19.15
N VAL A 196 -8.19 0.36 -18.63
CA VAL A 196 -8.47 0.46 -17.19
C VAL A 196 -9.93 0.09 -16.97
N ASN A 197 -10.16 -0.85 -16.04
CA ASN A 197 -11.49 -1.27 -15.61
C ASN A 197 -11.56 -1.27 -14.09
N VAL A 198 -12.73 -1.00 -13.54
CA VAL A 198 -13.00 -1.00 -12.10
C VAL A 198 -14.27 -1.77 -11.80
N VAL A 199 -14.14 -2.82 -10.97
CA VAL A 199 -15.25 -3.65 -10.50
C VAL A 199 -15.34 -3.51 -8.99
N THR A 200 -16.45 -2.96 -8.51
CA THR A 200 -16.75 -2.78 -7.09
C THR A 200 -17.51 -4.00 -6.55
N GLY A 201 -17.39 -4.28 -5.25
CA GLY A 201 -18.07 -5.39 -4.59
C GLY A 201 -17.17 -6.11 -3.58
N PHE A 202 -17.73 -7.09 -2.88
CA PHE A 202 -17.06 -7.80 -1.77
C PHE A 202 -15.96 -8.76 -2.22
N GLY A 203 -15.08 -9.17 -1.31
CA GLY A 203 -14.05 -10.18 -1.59
C GLY A 203 -14.60 -11.44 -2.27
N THR A 204 -15.72 -11.96 -1.76
CA THR A 204 -16.49 -13.02 -2.42
C THR A 204 -17.80 -12.42 -2.97
N PRO A 205 -18.16 -12.66 -4.25
CA PRO A 205 -17.43 -13.43 -5.24
C PRO A 205 -16.41 -12.62 -6.06
N VAL A 206 -16.35 -11.29 -5.95
CA VAL A 206 -15.63 -10.43 -6.91
C VAL A 206 -14.11 -10.66 -6.85
N GLY A 207 -13.51 -10.51 -5.67
CA GLY A 207 -12.07 -10.74 -5.47
C GLY A 207 -11.66 -12.18 -5.78
N ASP A 208 -12.45 -13.17 -5.37
CA ASP A 208 -12.19 -14.59 -5.67
C ASP A 208 -12.19 -14.87 -7.17
N THR A 209 -13.22 -14.39 -7.87
CA THR A 209 -13.32 -14.54 -9.33
C THR A 209 -12.15 -13.85 -10.01
N LEU A 210 -11.83 -12.61 -9.62
CA LEU A 210 -10.79 -11.82 -10.27
C LEU A 210 -9.42 -12.47 -10.12
N THR A 211 -9.10 -12.98 -8.93
CA THR A 211 -7.77 -13.51 -8.61
C THR A 211 -7.52 -14.92 -9.15
N SER A 212 -8.59 -15.67 -9.43
CA SER A 212 -8.53 -17.00 -10.04
C SER A 212 -8.79 -17.00 -11.56
N HIS A 213 -9.17 -15.86 -12.15
CA HIS A 213 -9.51 -15.80 -13.57
C HIS A 213 -8.33 -16.19 -14.47
N SER A 214 -8.57 -17.09 -15.43
CA SER A 214 -7.54 -17.68 -16.33
C SER A 214 -6.80 -16.70 -17.25
N LEU A 215 -7.28 -15.46 -17.39
CA LEU A 215 -6.68 -14.43 -18.26
C LEU A 215 -5.87 -13.40 -17.47
N VAL A 216 -5.96 -13.42 -16.14
CA VAL A 216 -5.12 -12.60 -15.27
C VAL A 216 -3.71 -13.19 -15.27
N ARG A 217 -2.71 -12.31 -15.39
CA ARG A 217 -1.28 -12.66 -15.44
C ARG A 217 -0.51 -12.13 -14.25
N ARG A 218 -1.08 -11.15 -13.54
CA ARG A 218 -0.54 -10.62 -12.29
C ARG A 218 -1.66 -10.25 -11.33
N VAL A 219 -1.46 -10.52 -10.04
CA VAL A 219 -2.26 -9.99 -8.95
C VAL A 219 -1.38 -9.08 -8.08
N ALA A 220 -1.71 -7.79 -8.02
CA ALA A 220 -1.12 -6.83 -7.10
C ALA A 220 -2.09 -6.56 -5.95
N PHE A 221 -1.79 -7.07 -4.76
CA PHE A 221 -2.66 -7.01 -3.59
C PHE A 221 -2.02 -6.22 -2.46
N THR A 222 -2.77 -5.28 -1.89
CA THR A 222 -2.45 -4.67 -0.60
C THR A 222 -3.60 -4.92 0.37
N GLY A 223 -3.30 -5.37 1.59
CA GLY A 223 -4.32 -5.64 2.60
C GLY A 223 -3.86 -6.57 3.72
N GLY A 224 -4.81 -7.22 4.39
CA GLY A 224 -4.52 -8.11 5.52
C GLY A 224 -3.95 -9.47 5.11
N SER A 225 -3.13 -10.06 5.98
CA SER A 225 -2.44 -11.34 5.73
C SER A 225 -3.41 -12.51 5.51
N GLU A 226 -4.56 -12.53 6.17
CA GLU A 226 -5.56 -13.59 5.97
C GLU A 226 -6.15 -13.55 4.56
N SER A 227 -6.57 -12.37 4.08
CA SER A 227 -7.00 -12.19 2.69
C SER A 227 -5.90 -12.59 1.70
N ALA A 228 -4.64 -12.22 1.98
CA ALA A 228 -3.51 -12.60 1.13
C ALA A 228 -3.32 -14.13 1.00
N ARG A 229 -3.61 -14.91 2.05
CA ARG A 229 -3.60 -16.39 1.95
C ARG A 229 -4.63 -16.89 0.94
N HIS A 230 -5.81 -16.27 0.88
CA HIS A 230 -6.81 -16.59 -0.15
C HIS A 230 -6.31 -16.21 -1.55
N ILE A 231 -5.72 -15.02 -1.71
CA ILE A 231 -5.14 -14.58 -2.99
C ILE A 231 -4.10 -15.57 -3.51
N VAL A 232 -3.17 -16.02 -2.67
CA VAL A 232 -2.12 -16.98 -3.06
C VAL A 232 -2.71 -18.34 -3.45
N ARG A 233 -3.78 -18.80 -2.77
CA ARG A 233 -4.48 -20.04 -3.17
C ARG A 233 -5.21 -19.88 -4.49
N ASN A 234 -5.83 -18.72 -4.72
CA ASN A 234 -6.57 -18.42 -5.95
C ASN A 234 -5.64 -18.30 -7.16
N SER A 235 -4.46 -17.67 -6.99
CA SER A 235 -3.50 -17.52 -8.10
C SER A 235 -2.89 -18.84 -8.57
N ALA A 236 -2.98 -19.91 -7.78
CA ALA A 236 -2.61 -21.25 -8.23
C ALA A 236 -3.49 -21.77 -9.40
N GLN A 237 -4.68 -21.18 -9.61
CA GLN A 237 -5.58 -21.54 -10.71
C GLN A 237 -5.13 -20.98 -12.06
N ASN A 238 -4.39 -19.87 -12.08
CA ASN A 238 -3.97 -19.17 -13.31
C ASN A 238 -2.45 -18.95 -13.40
N PHE A 239 -1.70 -19.31 -12.36
CA PHE A 239 -0.26 -19.06 -12.22
C PHE A 239 0.13 -17.59 -12.41
N ALA A 240 -0.77 -16.66 -12.07
CA ALA A 240 -0.47 -15.24 -12.09
C ALA A 240 0.66 -14.93 -11.11
N GLN A 241 1.57 -14.04 -11.51
CA GLN A 241 2.56 -13.48 -10.59
C GLN A 241 1.84 -12.71 -9.48
N VAL A 242 2.33 -12.78 -8.25
CA VAL A 242 1.68 -12.12 -7.10
C VAL A 242 2.65 -11.14 -6.46
N SER A 243 2.15 -9.98 -6.06
CA SER A 243 2.80 -9.11 -5.08
C SER A 243 1.84 -8.86 -3.93
N LEU A 244 2.39 -8.89 -2.72
CA LEU A 244 1.66 -8.77 -1.46
C LEU A 244 2.30 -7.66 -0.65
N GLU A 245 1.58 -6.55 -0.50
CA GLU A 245 1.90 -5.51 0.48
C GLU A 245 0.97 -5.67 1.68
N LEU A 246 1.49 -6.22 2.77
CA LEU A 246 0.68 -6.59 3.93
C LEU A 246 0.96 -5.69 5.13
N GLY A 247 0.38 -6.06 6.26
CA GLY A 247 0.55 -5.35 7.52
C GLY A 247 1.98 -5.36 8.07
N GLY A 248 2.14 -4.63 9.16
CA GLY A 248 3.40 -4.51 9.88
C GLY A 248 3.24 -4.43 11.38
N LYS A 249 4.33 -4.70 12.09
CA LYS A 249 4.50 -4.37 13.51
C LYS A 249 5.78 -3.55 13.69
N SER A 250 5.83 -2.42 13.00
CA SER A 250 7.06 -1.66 12.78
C SER A 250 7.65 -1.13 14.09
N PRO A 251 8.95 -1.41 14.39
CA PRO A 251 9.64 -0.83 15.51
C PRO A 251 9.96 0.65 15.28
N ASN A 252 9.93 1.44 16.35
CA ASN A 252 10.32 2.83 16.39
C ASN A 252 11.31 3.03 17.56
N ILE A 253 12.59 3.05 17.26
CA ILE A 253 13.68 2.89 18.22
C ILE A 253 14.28 4.24 18.57
N VAL A 254 14.37 4.58 19.84
CA VAL A 254 14.94 5.84 20.35
C VAL A 254 16.14 5.56 21.24
N PHE A 255 17.33 5.94 20.78
CA PHE A 255 18.56 5.83 21.56
C PHE A 255 18.73 7.01 22.52
N GLU A 256 19.62 6.82 23.50
CA GLU A 256 19.96 7.79 24.55
C GLU A 256 20.47 9.14 24.03
N ASP A 257 21.09 9.14 22.85
CA ASP A 257 21.65 10.32 22.19
C ASP A 257 20.68 10.96 21.17
N ALA A 258 19.45 10.48 21.08
CA ALA A 258 18.43 11.06 20.22
C ALA A 258 17.96 12.43 20.73
N ASN A 259 17.48 13.28 19.83
CA ASN A 259 16.73 14.47 20.24
C ASN A 259 15.33 14.04 20.75
N PRO A 260 15.00 14.27 22.04
CA PRO A 260 13.78 13.74 22.63
C PRO A 260 12.50 14.38 22.08
N ASP A 261 12.54 15.66 21.69
CA ASP A 261 11.40 16.35 21.08
C ASP A 261 11.06 15.77 19.71
N ASN A 262 12.09 15.59 18.86
CA ASN A 262 11.92 15.00 17.54
C ASN A 262 11.46 13.54 17.63
N ALA A 263 12.05 12.76 18.54
CA ALA A 263 11.67 11.37 18.75
C ALA A 263 10.20 11.24 19.21
N ALA A 264 9.77 12.04 20.19
CA ALA A 264 8.39 12.03 20.67
C ALA A 264 7.39 12.40 19.55
N MET A 265 7.65 13.49 18.81
CA MET A 265 6.76 13.89 17.70
C MET A 265 6.76 12.87 16.56
N GLY A 266 7.91 12.26 16.27
CA GLY A 266 8.03 11.22 15.26
C GLY A 266 7.29 9.93 15.62
N ILE A 267 7.31 9.52 16.89
CA ILE A 267 6.48 8.43 17.41
C ILE A 267 5.00 8.76 17.22
N ILE A 268 4.57 9.95 17.65
CA ILE A 268 3.17 10.39 17.55
C ILE A 268 2.70 10.40 16.09
N ALA A 269 3.46 11.00 15.18
CA ALA A 269 3.15 10.99 13.75
C ALA A 269 3.15 9.57 13.17
N GLY A 270 4.01 8.69 13.70
CA GLY A 270 4.13 7.30 13.28
C GLY A 270 2.96 6.41 13.64
N ILE A 271 2.27 6.64 14.76
CA ILE A 271 1.20 5.76 15.26
C ILE A 271 -0.18 6.42 15.35
N PHE A 272 -0.28 7.73 15.54
CA PHE A 272 -1.57 8.42 15.70
C PHE A 272 -2.02 9.18 14.43
N GLY A 273 -1.09 9.49 13.50
CA GLY A 273 -1.46 10.04 12.20
C GLY A 273 -2.30 9.05 11.38
N ALA A 274 -3.40 9.52 10.77
CA ALA A 274 -4.45 8.67 10.18
C ALA A 274 -5.05 7.63 11.16
N SER A 275 -5.12 7.97 12.44
CA SER A 275 -5.68 7.12 13.52
C SER A 275 -5.02 5.73 13.61
N GLY A 276 -3.73 5.64 13.26
CA GLY A 276 -2.95 4.40 13.29
C GLY A 276 -3.29 3.39 12.19
N GLN A 277 -4.12 3.76 11.21
CA GLN A 277 -4.57 2.90 10.11
C GLN A 277 -3.56 2.90 8.96
N SER A 278 -2.32 2.52 9.26
CA SER A 278 -1.20 2.49 8.31
C SER A 278 -0.40 1.23 8.47
N CYS A 279 -0.08 0.55 7.36
CA CYS A 279 0.74 -0.67 7.38
C CYS A 279 2.14 -0.42 7.96
N VAL A 280 2.67 0.79 7.73
CA VAL A 280 3.98 1.22 8.25
C VAL A 280 3.89 1.84 9.65
N ALA A 281 2.76 1.79 10.35
CA ALA A 281 2.60 2.46 11.63
C ALA A 281 3.65 1.99 12.66
N GLY A 282 4.29 2.96 13.32
CA GLY A 282 5.33 2.76 14.35
C GLY A 282 4.73 2.31 15.68
N SER A 283 4.02 1.19 15.67
CA SER A 283 3.18 0.73 16.79
C SER A 283 3.96 0.11 17.96
N ARG A 284 5.29 -0.02 17.84
CA ARG A 284 6.19 -0.42 18.94
C ARG A 284 7.26 0.64 19.12
N ALA A 285 7.16 1.44 20.16
CA ALA A 285 8.24 2.33 20.56
C ALA A 285 9.22 1.58 21.47
N PHE A 286 10.49 1.54 21.08
CA PHE A 286 11.57 1.04 21.92
C PHE A 286 12.37 2.23 22.41
N LEU A 287 12.39 2.47 23.73
CA LEU A 287 13.04 3.65 24.30
C LEU A 287 14.25 3.23 25.15
N HIS A 288 15.41 3.83 24.93
CA HIS A 288 16.57 3.56 25.75
C HIS A 288 16.29 4.01 27.20
N VAL A 289 16.72 3.21 28.18
CA VAL A 289 16.45 3.48 29.61
C VAL A 289 16.86 4.89 30.06
N ASP A 290 17.96 5.43 29.53
CA ASP A 290 18.48 6.75 29.92
C ASP A 290 17.66 7.94 29.38
N ILE A 291 16.82 7.75 28.36
CA ILE A 291 15.96 8.80 27.77
C ILE A 291 14.47 8.51 27.97
N TYR A 292 14.15 7.37 28.60
CA TYR A 292 12.80 6.81 28.70
C TYR A 292 11.81 7.80 29.32
N ASP A 293 12.11 8.30 30.52
CA ASP A 293 11.20 9.16 31.28
C ASP A 293 10.93 10.48 30.54
N GLU A 294 11.98 11.06 29.92
CA GLU A 294 11.84 12.31 29.18
C GLU A 294 10.94 12.16 27.95
N VAL A 295 11.17 11.12 27.14
CA VAL A 295 10.35 10.85 25.96
C VAL A 295 8.94 10.45 26.35
N MET A 296 8.76 9.61 27.37
CA MET A 296 7.42 9.21 27.82
C MET A 296 6.60 10.40 28.33
N GLN A 297 7.20 11.30 29.10
CA GLN A 297 6.51 12.50 29.57
C GLN A 297 6.03 13.36 28.37
N LYS A 298 6.91 13.60 27.39
CA LYS A 298 6.56 14.36 26.17
C LYS A 298 5.46 13.66 25.36
N LEU A 299 5.49 12.33 25.26
CA LEU A 299 4.46 11.55 24.58
C LEU A 299 3.10 11.75 25.25
N VAL A 300 2.99 11.51 26.56
CA VAL A 300 1.73 11.61 27.30
C VAL A 300 1.18 13.04 27.27
N ASP A 301 2.05 14.04 27.45
CA ASP A 301 1.67 15.45 27.45
C ASP A 301 1.10 15.91 26.11
N ARG A 302 1.61 15.38 25.00
CA ARG A 302 1.10 15.71 23.67
C ARG A 302 -0.12 14.89 23.29
N VAL A 303 -0.13 13.60 23.61
CA VAL A 303 -1.19 12.65 23.25
C VAL A 303 -2.49 13.00 23.96
N SER A 304 -2.44 13.37 25.24
CA SER A 304 -3.61 13.83 26.01
C SER A 304 -4.26 15.11 25.47
N LYS A 305 -3.58 15.85 24.59
CA LYS A 305 -4.06 17.09 23.97
C LYS A 305 -4.48 16.91 22.51
N ILE A 306 -4.41 15.69 21.97
CA ILE A 306 -4.86 15.40 20.60
C ILE A 306 -6.36 15.70 20.53
N LYS A 307 -6.74 16.62 19.63
CA LYS A 307 -8.15 16.94 19.38
C LYS A 307 -8.77 15.90 18.45
N ILE A 308 -9.69 15.10 18.98
CA ILE A 308 -10.44 14.10 18.21
C ILE A 308 -11.74 14.75 17.75
N GLY A 309 -12.12 14.55 16.49
CA GLY A 309 -13.36 15.13 15.98
C GLY A 309 -13.58 14.94 14.48
N ASP A 310 -14.49 15.75 13.95
CA ASP A 310 -14.87 15.72 12.54
C ASP A 310 -13.64 15.93 11.64
N PRO A 311 -13.37 15.00 10.70
CA PRO A 311 -12.24 15.08 9.78
C PRO A 311 -12.17 16.33 8.91
N PHE A 312 -13.28 17.06 8.76
CA PHE A 312 -13.35 18.29 7.97
C PHE A 312 -13.07 19.58 8.74
N GLN A 313 -12.91 19.52 10.08
CA GLN A 313 -12.54 20.68 10.88
C GLN A 313 -11.02 20.84 10.92
N ASP A 314 -10.55 22.08 10.73
CA ASP A 314 -9.11 22.38 10.64
C ASP A 314 -8.37 22.12 11.96
N GLU A 315 -9.05 22.29 13.10
CA GLU A 315 -8.52 22.03 14.44
C GLU A 315 -8.45 20.54 14.80
N THR A 316 -9.14 19.65 14.07
CA THR A 316 -9.12 18.22 14.34
C THR A 316 -7.73 17.66 14.07
N GLU A 317 -7.21 16.89 15.01
CA GLU A 317 -5.88 16.28 14.96
C GLU A 317 -5.89 14.76 14.80
N MET A 318 -7.01 14.11 15.08
CA MET A 318 -7.23 12.69 14.81
C MET A 318 -8.70 12.43 14.48
N GLY A 319 -8.95 11.66 13.41
CA GLY A 319 -10.29 11.31 12.93
C GLY A 319 -10.78 9.97 13.50
N PRO A 320 -11.96 9.49 13.05
CA PRO A 320 -12.45 8.17 13.39
C PRO A 320 -11.60 7.06 12.75
N LEU A 321 -11.80 5.82 13.21
CA LEU A 321 -11.42 4.63 12.46
C LEU A 321 -12.36 4.49 11.25
N ALA A 322 -11.87 3.94 10.14
CA ALA A 322 -12.59 3.93 8.87
C ALA A 322 -13.76 2.95 8.83
N THR A 323 -13.83 1.98 9.76
CA THR A 323 -14.89 0.96 9.79
C THR A 323 -15.29 0.60 11.22
N GLN A 324 -16.56 0.24 11.43
CA GLN A 324 -17.02 -0.30 12.71
C GLN A 324 -16.23 -1.55 13.12
N ALA A 325 -15.98 -2.47 12.18
CA ALA A 325 -15.20 -3.68 12.45
C ALA A 325 -13.77 -3.37 12.93
N GLN A 326 -13.18 -2.28 12.47
CA GLN A 326 -11.87 -1.84 12.94
C GLN A 326 -11.93 -1.25 14.35
N LEU A 327 -13.00 -0.53 14.71
CA LEU A 327 -13.24 -0.08 16.08
C LEU A 327 -13.35 -1.27 17.05
N GLU A 328 -14.19 -2.25 16.71
CA GLU A 328 -14.37 -3.48 17.50
C GLU A 328 -13.06 -4.26 17.64
N ARG A 329 -12.25 -4.30 16.57
CA ARG A 329 -10.91 -4.89 16.60
C ARG A 329 -10.02 -4.16 17.60
N VAL A 330 -9.95 -2.84 17.55
CA VAL A 330 -9.12 -2.03 18.46
C VAL A 330 -9.55 -2.24 19.91
N GLU A 331 -10.84 -2.18 20.21
CA GLU A 331 -11.39 -2.44 21.56
C GLU A 331 -10.97 -3.81 22.08
N LYS A 332 -11.09 -4.85 21.24
CA LYS A 332 -10.66 -6.21 21.57
C LYS A 332 -9.17 -6.29 21.89
N TYR A 333 -8.31 -5.63 21.11
CA TYR A 333 -6.88 -5.64 21.38
C TYR A 333 -6.49 -4.85 22.62
N VAL A 334 -7.18 -3.75 22.92
CA VAL A 334 -6.97 -3.01 24.18
C VAL A 334 -7.33 -3.89 25.39
N ALA A 335 -8.45 -4.63 25.33
CA ALA A 335 -8.80 -5.59 26.36
C ALA A 335 -7.74 -6.68 26.53
N ILE A 336 -7.23 -7.26 25.43
CA ILE A 336 -6.12 -8.23 25.46
C ILE A 336 -4.87 -7.62 26.11
N GLY A 337 -4.54 -6.37 25.79
CA GLY A 337 -3.39 -5.68 26.38
C GLY A 337 -3.50 -5.53 27.90
N LEU A 338 -4.69 -5.24 28.42
CA LEU A 338 -4.97 -5.18 29.86
C LEU A 338 -4.86 -6.58 30.51
N ASP A 339 -5.48 -7.59 29.90
CA ASP A 339 -5.51 -8.97 30.42
C ASP A 339 -4.11 -9.61 30.45
N GLU A 340 -3.25 -9.26 29.51
CA GLU A 340 -1.87 -9.76 29.41
C GLU A 340 -0.84 -8.88 30.16
N GLY A 341 -1.31 -8.01 31.05
CA GLY A 341 -0.46 -7.28 31.99
C GLY A 341 0.22 -6.02 31.44
N GLY A 342 -0.22 -5.51 30.28
CA GLY A 342 0.18 -4.20 29.79
C GLY A 342 -0.36 -3.09 30.70
N LYS A 343 0.51 -2.14 31.06
CA LYS A 343 0.12 -0.98 31.85
C LYS A 343 -0.44 0.10 30.93
N LEU A 344 -1.75 0.33 30.99
CA LEU A 344 -2.40 1.42 30.26
C LEU A 344 -1.96 2.76 30.84
N VAL A 345 -1.29 3.58 30.03
CA VAL A 345 -0.78 4.91 30.42
C VAL A 345 -1.80 6.00 30.11
N CYS A 346 -2.44 5.94 28.94
CA CYS A 346 -3.51 6.85 28.54
C CYS A 346 -4.40 6.22 27.45
N GLY A 347 -5.61 6.77 27.28
CA GLY A 347 -6.57 6.34 26.27
C GLY A 347 -7.27 5.03 26.62
N GLY A 348 -7.48 4.17 25.61
CA GLY A 348 -8.02 2.82 25.76
C GLY A 348 -9.54 2.73 25.69
N LYS A 349 -10.23 3.79 25.29
CA LYS A 349 -11.69 3.85 25.21
C LYS A 349 -12.18 4.77 24.09
N LYS A 350 -13.49 4.79 23.87
CA LYS A 350 -14.14 5.79 23.02
C LYS A 350 -14.20 7.15 23.73
N PRO A 351 -14.02 8.27 23.01
CA PRO A 351 -14.20 9.61 23.59
C PRO A 351 -15.67 9.86 23.94
N GLU A 352 -15.95 10.10 25.22
CA GLU A 352 -17.32 10.24 25.76
C GLU A 352 -18.11 11.45 25.22
N TYR A 353 -17.40 12.46 24.69
CA TYR A 353 -18.00 13.68 24.14
C TYR A 353 -18.40 13.57 22.65
N LEU A 354 -18.13 12.43 22.00
CA LEU A 354 -18.56 12.14 20.63
C LEU A 354 -19.60 11.02 20.67
N GLU A 355 -20.88 11.39 20.47
CA GLU A 355 -22.00 10.44 20.53
C GLU A 355 -22.06 9.48 19.34
N LYS A 356 -21.56 9.92 18.19
CA LYS A 356 -21.53 9.18 16.92
C LYS A 356 -20.13 9.15 16.35
N GLY A 357 -19.91 8.19 15.48
CA GLY A 357 -18.69 7.98 14.71
C GLY A 357 -17.79 6.94 15.34
N TRP A 358 -16.97 6.31 14.52
CA TRP A 358 -16.12 5.20 14.94
C TRP A 358 -14.81 5.68 15.57
N TYR A 359 -14.90 6.57 16.55
CA TYR A 359 -13.77 7.19 17.22
C TYR A 359 -13.17 6.29 18.32
N PHE A 360 -11.85 6.40 18.50
CA PHE A 360 -11.12 5.74 19.58
C PHE A 360 -10.00 6.64 20.08
N GLU A 361 -9.79 6.71 21.39
CA GLU A 361 -8.75 7.56 21.99
C GLU A 361 -7.34 7.06 21.64
N PRO A 362 -6.37 7.99 21.44
CA PRO A 362 -4.98 7.60 21.25
C PRO A 362 -4.47 6.92 22.52
N THR A 363 -4.02 5.68 22.36
CA THR A 363 -3.79 4.74 23.46
C THR A 363 -2.31 4.40 23.58
N ILE A 364 -1.77 4.46 24.79
CA ILE A 364 -0.39 4.05 25.09
C ILE A 364 -0.39 2.96 26.15
N PHE A 365 0.25 1.84 25.82
CA PHE A 365 0.58 0.78 26.76
C PHE A 365 2.08 0.76 27.04
N GLU A 366 2.44 0.65 28.31
CA GLU A 366 3.80 0.35 28.75
C GLU A 366 3.91 -1.17 29.02
N HIS A 367 5.00 -1.77 28.53
CA HIS A 367 5.32 -3.17 28.75
C HIS A 367 6.75 -3.34 29.27
N HIS A 368 6.95 -4.31 30.15
CA HIS A 368 8.28 -4.69 30.63
C HIS A 368 9.00 -5.65 29.66
N ASP A 369 8.26 -6.32 28.77
CA ASP A 369 8.79 -7.26 27.79
C ASP A 369 8.03 -7.19 26.45
N ASN A 370 8.40 -8.03 25.48
CA ASN A 370 7.74 -8.12 24.18
C ASN A 370 6.90 -9.40 24.06
N ASN A 371 6.27 -9.88 25.14
CA ASN A 371 5.54 -11.16 25.11
C ASN A 371 4.05 -11.04 24.80
N SER A 372 3.43 -9.90 25.10
CA SER A 372 2.01 -9.68 24.86
C SER A 372 1.65 -9.69 23.37
N ARG A 373 0.44 -10.12 23.06
CA ARG A 373 -0.12 -10.10 21.71
C ARG A 373 -0.16 -8.69 21.12
N ILE A 374 -0.45 -7.66 21.92
CA ILE A 374 -0.46 -6.27 21.41
C ILE A 374 0.92 -5.77 21.00
N THR A 375 2.01 -6.45 21.41
CA THR A 375 3.37 -6.15 20.97
C THR A 375 3.83 -7.02 19.80
N LYS A 376 3.04 -8.02 19.36
CA LYS A 376 3.39 -8.92 18.24
C LYS A 376 2.44 -8.85 17.07
N GLU A 377 1.15 -8.64 17.34
CA GLU A 377 0.08 -8.63 16.36
C GLU A 377 -0.22 -7.19 15.91
N GLU A 378 -0.52 -7.04 14.62
CA GLU A 378 -0.95 -5.76 14.06
C GLU A 378 -2.37 -5.43 14.53
N ILE A 379 -2.53 -4.27 15.16
CA ILE A 379 -3.84 -3.78 15.63
C ILE A 379 -4.50 -2.94 14.54
N PHE A 380 -3.72 -2.11 13.84
CA PHE A 380 -4.15 -1.18 12.79
C PHE A 380 -5.08 -0.06 13.31
N GLY A 381 -4.77 0.46 14.49
CA GLY A 381 -5.48 1.57 15.14
C GLY A 381 -4.53 2.38 16.03
N PRO A 382 -5.03 3.38 16.76
CA PRO A 382 -4.21 4.36 17.46
C PRO A 382 -3.73 3.80 18.81
N VAL A 383 -2.98 2.69 18.79
CA VAL A 383 -2.49 1.97 19.96
C VAL A 383 -0.99 1.77 19.84
N LEU A 384 -0.24 2.37 20.77
CA LEU A 384 1.22 2.29 20.87
C LEU A 384 1.62 1.38 22.04
N SER A 385 2.50 0.42 21.78
CA SER A 385 3.23 -0.31 22.83
C SER A 385 4.61 0.31 23.03
N VAL A 386 4.96 0.66 24.27
CA VAL A 386 6.25 1.23 24.66
C VAL A 386 7.03 0.19 25.48
N ILE A 387 8.27 -0.09 25.08
CA ILE A 387 9.12 -1.12 25.67
C ILE A 387 10.52 -0.51 25.92
N PRO A 388 11.07 -0.57 27.14
CA PRO A 388 12.42 -0.08 27.42
C PRO A 388 13.50 -1.04 26.88
N PHE A 389 14.69 -0.51 26.57
CA PHE A 389 15.88 -1.31 26.25
C PHE A 389 17.16 -0.65 26.77
N LYS A 390 18.26 -1.41 26.88
CA LYS A 390 19.54 -0.95 27.48
C LYS A 390 20.73 -0.89 26.53
N ASN A 391 20.69 -1.60 25.41
CA ASN A 391 21.81 -1.62 24.47
C ASN A 391 21.38 -1.97 23.04
N GLU A 392 22.30 -1.74 22.10
CA GLU A 392 22.12 -1.95 20.66
C GLU A 392 21.72 -3.40 20.31
N GLU A 393 22.37 -4.39 20.93
CA GLU A 393 22.09 -5.81 20.63
C GLU A 393 20.68 -6.22 21.09
N GLU A 394 20.30 -5.83 22.30
CA GLU A 394 18.98 -6.09 22.87
C GLU A 394 17.87 -5.52 21.98
N VAL A 395 17.97 -4.24 21.58
CA VAL A 395 16.92 -3.62 20.78
C VAL A 395 16.81 -4.21 19.38
N ILE A 396 17.92 -4.65 18.78
CA ILE A 396 17.90 -5.36 17.50
C ILE A 396 17.12 -6.67 17.64
N GLN A 397 17.35 -7.44 18.71
CA GLN A 397 16.62 -8.68 18.96
C GLN A 397 15.12 -8.42 19.18
N LEU A 398 14.77 -7.44 20.01
CA LEU A 398 13.39 -7.07 20.29
C LEU A 398 12.66 -6.54 19.05
N ALA A 399 13.27 -5.61 18.32
CA ALA A 399 12.71 -5.04 17.11
C ALA A 399 12.48 -6.12 16.03
N ASN A 400 13.38 -7.10 15.93
CA ASN A 400 13.24 -8.23 15.02
C ASN A 400 12.34 -9.36 15.54
N SER A 401 11.88 -9.34 16.80
CA SER A 401 11.05 -10.41 17.39
C SER A 401 9.56 -10.32 17.00
N THR A 402 9.33 -10.30 15.70
CA THR A 402 8.02 -10.32 15.06
C THR A 402 8.11 -11.06 13.73
N ASP A 403 6.99 -11.61 13.26
CA ASP A 403 6.90 -12.28 11.96
C ASP A 403 6.77 -11.29 10.79
N TYR A 404 6.56 -10.00 11.09
CA TYR A 404 6.50 -8.91 10.13
C TYR A 404 7.90 -8.34 9.80
N GLY A 405 8.00 -7.61 8.69
CA GLY A 405 9.24 -6.99 8.25
C GLY A 405 9.03 -5.86 7.24
N LEU A 406 8.06 -4.98 7.50
CA LEU A 406 7.72 -3.88 6.59
C LEU A 406 8.60 -2.64 6.78
N ALA A 407 8.47 -1.97 7.92
CA ALA A 407 9.12 -0.68 8.16
C ALA A 407 9.75 -0.59 9.55
N ALA A 408 10.67 0.36 9.75
CA ALA A 408 11.30 0.69 11.02
C ALA A 408 11.68 2.17 11.10
N GLY A 409 11.73 2.71 12.32
CA GLY A 409 12.22 4.05 12.63
C GLY A 409 13.34 4.00 13.64
N ILE A 410 14.35 4.86 13.48
CA ILE A 410 15.51 4.96 14.36
C ILE A 410 15.79 6.43 14.66
N TRP A 411 15.84 6.81 15.94
CA TRP A 411 16.19 8.14 16.41
C TRP A 411 17.51 8.06 17.15
N VAL A 412 18.53 8.75 16.63
CA VAL A 412 19.93 8.62 17.06
C VAL A 412 20.77 9.77 16.48
N SER A 413 21.77 10.26 17.21
CA SER A 413 22.71 11.27 16.70
C SER A 413 24.01 10.63 16.18
N ASP A 414 24.43 9.50 16.75
CA ASP A 414 25.54 8.68 16.25
C ASP A 414 25.18 8.00 14.92
N ILE A 415 25.76 8.52 13.84
CA ILE A 415 25.57 8.00 12.48
C ILE A 415 26.15 6.59 12.30
N ALA A 416 27.25 6.24 12.99
CA ALA A 416 27.78 4.89 12.92
C ALA A 416 26.81 3.88 13.55
N LYS A 417 26.18 4.25 14.69
CA LYS A 417 25.10 3.47 15.31
C LYS A 417 23.88 3.37 14.36
N ALA A 418 23.46 4.49 13.76
CA ALA A 418 22.37 4.49 12.78
C ALA A 418 22.58 3.46 11.65
N HIS A 419 23.77 3.45 11.04
CA HIS A 419 24.09 2.51 9.96
C HIS A 419 24.10 1.05 10.42
N ARG A 420 24.68 0.74 11.59
CA ARG A 420 24.72 -0.64 12.11
C ARG A 420 23.32 -1.15 12.42
N VAL A 421 22.51 -0.36 13.12
CA VAL A 421 21.14 -0.73 13.49
C VAL A 421 20.28 -0.85 12.23
N ALA A 422 20.32 0.13 11.33
CA ALA A 422 19.55 0.07 10.08
C ALA A 422 19.87 -1.18 9.24
N LYS A 423 21.14 -1.62 9.21
CA LYS A 423 21.55 -2.86 8.54
C LYS A 423 21.04 -4.12 9.25
N ALA A 424 20.92 -4.10 10.57
CA ALA A 424 20.57 -5.28 11.38
C ALA A 424 19.06 -5.49 11.55
N ILE A 425 18.27 -4.42 11.45
CA ILE A 425 16.81 -4.49 11.51
C ILE A 425 16.25 -5.13 10.23
N ARG A 426 15.36 -6.10 10.40
CA ARG A 426 14.67 -6.80 9.32
C ARG A 426 13.40 -6.04 8.93
N ALA A 427 13.59 -5.01 8.11
CA ALA A 427 12.51 -4.23 7.52
C ALA A 427 12.86 -3.86 6.08
N GLY A 428 11.86 -3.71 5.21
CA GLY A 428 12.09 -3.23 3.86
C GLY A 428 12.23 -1.71 3.75
N ILE A 429 11.76 -0.97 4.76
CA ILE A 429 11.95 0.48 4.89
C ILE A 429 12.53 0.80 6.25
N VAL A 430 13.57 1.64 6.29
CA VAL A 430 14.14 2.14 7.55
C VAL A 430 14.27 3.66 7.45
N TRP A 431 13.58 4.37 8.34
CA TRP A 431 13.76 5.81 8.50
C TRP A 431 14.72 6.09 9.66
N VAL A 432 15.64 7.03 9.46
CA VAL A 432 16.54 7.53 10.52
C VAL A 432 16.24 9.01 10.74
N ASN A 433 15.94 9.38 11.98
CA ASN A 433 15.59 10.75 12.40
C ASN A 433 14.42 11.37 11.62
N THR A 434 13.53 10.52 11.12
CA THR A 434 12.25 10.86 10.48
C THR A 434 11.35 9.63 10.54
N TYR A 435 10.10 9.76 10.10
CA TYR A 435 9.19 8.62 9.97
C TYR A 435 8.14 8.90 8.89
N ARG A 436 7.68 7.86 8.18
CA ARG A 436 6.60 7.95 7.17
C ARG A 436 6.84 8.90 6.00
N SER A 437 8.08 9.33 5.75
CA SER A 437 8.41 10.04 4.52
C SER A 437 8.31 9.09 3.32
N ILE A 438 7.65 9.53 2.24
CA ILE A 438 7.43 8.75 1.02
C ILE A 438 7.97 9.48 -0.21
N SER A 439 8.33 8.71 -1.24
CA SER A 439 8.77 9.22 -2.53
C SER A 439 8.41 8.22 -3.63
N PRO A 440 8.01 8.67 -4.83
CA PRO A 440 7.81 7.77 -5.96
C PRO A 440 9.09 7.04 -6.37
N ILE A 441 10.26 7.55 -5.98
CA ILE A 441 11.58 6.97 -6.29
C ILE A 441 11.94 5.83 -5.33
N ALA A 442 11.43 5.86 -4.09
CA ALA A 442 11.79 4.89 -3.06
C ALA A 442 10.82 3.71 -3.09
N ALA A 443 11.32 2.52 -3.41
CA ALA A 443 10.53 1.30 -3.35
C ALA A 443 10.08 1.00 -1.92
N ILE A 444 8.84 0.57 -1.80
CA ILE A 444 8.15 0.17 -0.58
C ILE A 444 7.86 -1.32 -0.68
N GLY A 445 8.09 -2.04 0.39
CA GLY A 445 7.60 -3.41 0.53
C GLY A 445 8.29 -4.18 1.62
N GLY A 446 7.65 -5.27 2.04
CA GLY A 446 8.05 -6.02 3.22
C GLY A 446 8.80 -7.33 2.95
N SER A 447 8.92 -8.10 4.02
CA SER A 447 9.30 -9.52 4.02
C SER A 447 8.52 -10.26 5.12
N GLY A 448 8.51 -11.60 5.09
CA GLY A 448 7.78 -12.40 6.07
C GLY A 448 6.26 -12.20 5.95
N LEU A 449 5.57 -11.99 7.08
CA LEU A 449 4.13 -11.69 7.09
C LEU A 449 3.77 -10.30 6.55
N SER A 450 4.77 -9.46 6.24
CA SER A 450 4.56 -8.19 5.53
C SER A 450 4.52 -8.35 4.01
N GLY A 451 4.69 -9.58 3.50
CA GLY A 451 4.53 -9.91 2.09
C GLY A 451 5.83 -9.87 1.27
N TYR A 452 5.69 -9.74 -0.04
CA TYR A 452 6.79 -9.79 -1.02
C TYR A 452 6.42 -9.07 -2.33
N GLY A 453 7.44 -8.70 -3.10
CA GLY A 453 7.32 -7.73 -4.19
C GLY A 453 7.65 -6.32 -3.70
N ARG A 454 7.62 -5.33 -4.60
CA ARG A 454 7.85 -3.92 -4.28
C ARG A 454 6.87 -3.02 -5.04
N GLU A 455 6.49 -1.94 -4.39
CA GLU A 455 5.67 -0.85 -4.95
C GLU A 455 6.43 0.47 -4.90
N GLY A 456 6.31 1.30 -5.93
CA GLY A 456 7.16 2.49 -6.05
C GLY A 456 8.58 2.17 -6.51
N GLY A 457 9.34 3.22 -6.82
CA GLY A 457 10.70 3.09 -7.32
C GLY A 457 10.81 2.50 -8.72
N TYR A 458 12.05 2.33 -9.16
CA TYR A 458 12.33 1.70 -10.46
C TYR A 458 12.04 0.20 -10.41
N GLU A 459 12.18 -0.42 -9.24
CA GLU A 459 11.97 -1.84 -9.00
C GLU A 459 10.53 -2.27 -9.32
N ALA A 460 9.54 -1.47 -8.93
CA ALA A 460 8.14 -1.80 -9.14
C ALA A 460 7.75 -1.89 -10.61
N ILE A 461 8.48 -1.28 -11.55
CA ILE A 461 8.14 -1.44 -12.97
C ILE A 461 8.47 -2.82 -13.51
N HIS A 462 9.54 -3.43 -12.99
CA HIS A 462 9.97 -4.77 -13.41
C HIS A 462 9.00 -5.86 -12.96
N GLU A 463 8.28 -5.62 -11.88
CA GLU A 463 7.17 -6.45 -11.43
C GLU A 463 6.00 -6.52 -12.45
N TYR A 464 5.89 -5.54 -13.35
CA TYR A 464 4.86 -5.49 -14.39
C TYR A 464 5.37 -5.87 -15.78
N LEU A 465 6.61 -6.36 -15.88
CA LEU A 465 7.27 -6.74 -17.12
C LEU A 465 7.82 -8.17 -17.04
N GLN A 466 8.02 -8.79 -18.20
CA GLN A 466 8.75 -10.04 -18.35
C GLN A 466 9.88 -9.89 -19.36
N ASP A 467 10.95 -10.66 -19.16
CA ASP A 467 12.07 -10.71 -20.09
C ASP A 467 11.79 -11.74 -21.20
N LYS A 468 11.97 -11.30 -22.44
CA LYS A 468 12.09 -12.17 -23.61
C LYS A 468 13.53 -12.14 -24.10
N VAL A 469 14.19 -13.29 -24.08
CA VAL A 469 15.54 -13.45 -24.64
C VAL A 469 15.41 -13.83 -26.11
N VAL A 470 16.08 -13.08 -26.99
CA VAL A 470 16.18 -13.39 -28.42
C VAL A 470 17.61 -13.82 -28.73
N TRP A 471 17.75 -14.94 -29.44
CA TRP A 471 19.03 -15.46 -29.92
C TRP A 471 19.07 -15.38 -31.44
N ILE A 472 20.12 -14.80 -31.98
CA ILE A 472 20.34 -14.65 -33.42
C ILE A 472 21.66 -15.33 -33.76
N ASN A 473 21.60 -16.36 -34.58
CA ASN A 473 22.78 -16.90 -35.23
C ASN A 473 23.26 -15.89 -36.28
N THR A 474 24.48 -15.42 -36.14
CA THR A 474 25.14 -14.47 -37.05
C THR A 474 26.06 -15.16 -38.04
N SER A 475 26.25 -16.49 -37.92
CA SER A 475 26.99 -17.30 -38.89
C SER A 475 26.24 -17.40 -40.21
N SER A 476 26.97 -17.32 -41.32
CA SER A 476 26.45 -17.64 -42.65
C SER A 476 26.51 -19.14 -42.98
N GLU A 477 27.20 -19.93 -42.15
CA GLU A 477 27.35 -21.37 -42.37
C GLU A 477 26.05 -22.11 -42.04
N PRO A 478 25.74 -23.20 -42.77
CA PRO A 478 24.62 -24.07 -42.41
C PRO A 478 24.78 -24.62 -40.99
N ILE A 479 23.67 -24.70 -40.24
CA ILE A 479 23.65 -25.37 -38.94
C ILE A 479 24.10 -26.83 -39.14
N PRO A 480 25.16 -27.29 -38.43
CA PRO A 480 25.65 -28.65 -38.56
C PRO A 480 24.57 -29.70 -38.26
N ASP A 481 24.63 -30.83 -38.94
CA ASP A 481 23.76 -31.98 -38.65
C ASP A 481 24.01 -32.45 -37.20
N PRO A 482 23.00 -32.40 -36.31
CA PRO A 482 23.17 -32.74 -34.91
C PRO A 482 23.48 -34.23 -34.67
N PHE A 483 23.35 -35.09 -35.67
CA PHE A 483 23.61 -36.54 -35.58
C PHE A 483 24.95 -36.96 -36.18
N ILE A 484 25.63 -36.06 -36.90
CA ILE A 484 26.97 -36.31 -37.43
C ILE A 484 27.97 -35.77 -36.40
N MET A 485 28.34 -36.61 -35.43
CA MET A 485 29.42 -36.29 -34.50
C MET A 485 30.71 -36.05 -35.27
N ARG A 486 31.26 -34.84 -35.17
CA ARG A 486 32.56 -34.45 -35.73
C ARG A 486 33.66 -34.62 -34.71
#